data_AF-A0A972YJB2-F1
#
_entry.id   AF-A0A972YJB2-F1
#
_cell.length_a   1.000
_cell.length_b   1.000
_cell.length_c   1.000
_cell.angle_alpha   90.00
_cell.angle_beta   90.00
_cell.angle_gamma   90.00
#
_symmetry.space_group_name_H-M   'P 1'
#
loop_
_entity.id
_entity.type
_entity.pdbx_description
1 polymer ?
#
loop_
_entity_poly.entity_id
_entity_poly.type
_entity_poly.pdbx_seq_one_letter_code
_entity_poly.pdbx_strand_id
1 'polypeptide(L)'
;MFKIILFIFISLFISSCGSSNNSNLTNKKTAYFIDSAISGVEYTCDDIKGITAFNGEFTYNNSCEIVFTVGGILLGKINSTDINEDKNVLPADLFGLMRENTQDQRLVRLIQFLQTIDNDNNPYNSIEITQDLRDKLKYHFLDFSNASINDNDILALIQVINKKLVSKEKALKHYKKTLRSKFDLTLNINDEINDIFEEKTEVKNSLLEEVLSKKMQKTPAKTEEEKEVLSVDIQEFIQEKVVQKQQPLPKDITQEERVQEQEIIQEEERDEIIKPSIRDVIVNLESNNIKEQEEKGFSYNNQRDVRINITTKELLYNKEIVIYEKNTVYKTPVGNTERLENRIVATVFDEKGELNLTYTLGNHIQSVWIVIPYYRLRLEVSISNNNINLNIEN
;
A
#
# COMPACT_ATOMS: atom_id res chain seq x y z
N MET A 1 -31.80 -38.84 -65.20
CA MET A 1 -31.10 -37.64 -65.68
C MET A 1 -31.46 -36.46 -64.78
N PHE A 2 -30.60 -36.07 -63.84
CA PHE A 2 -30.73 -34.82 -63.07
C PHE A 2 -29.33 -34.38 -62.55
N LYS A 3 -28.91 -33.19 -63.03
CA LYS A 3 -28.09 -32.11 -62.42
C LYS A 3 -26.84 -32.48 -61.59
N ILE A 4 -25.63 -32.19 -62.08
CA ILE A 4 -24.82 -30.97 -61.83
C ILE A 4 -24.61 -30.71 -60.33
N ILE A 5 -23.36 -30.79 -59.85
CA ILE A 5 -22.67 -29.74 -59.06
C ILE A 5 -21.16 -30.00 -59.08
N LEU A 6 -20.47 -28.98 -59.60
CA LEU A 6 -19.03 -28.71 -59.56
C LEU A 6 -18.65 -28.30 -58.13
N PHE A 7 -17.64 -28.92 -57.52
CA PHE A 7 -16.90 -28.29 -56.41
C PHE A 7 -15.41 -28.59 -56.54
N ILE A 8 -14.69 -27.52 -56.89
CA ILE A 8 -13.24 -27.38 -56.86
C ILE A 8 -12.81 -27.47 -55.39
N PHE A 9 -12.03 -28.48 -55.04
CA PHE A 9 -11.28 -28.51 -53.78
C PHE A 9 -9.80 -28.35 -54.08
N ILE A 10 -9.36 -27.12 -53.90
CA ILE A 10 -7.98 -26.66 -53.80
C ILE A 10 -7.25 -27.49 -52.74
N SER A 11 -6.29 -28.31 -53.16
CA SER A 11 -5.33 -28.93 -52.23
C SER A 11 -4.22 -27.92 -51.95
N LEU A 12 -4.41 -27.09 -50.93
CA LEU A 12 -3.32 -26.31 -50.36
C LEU A 12 -2.51 -27.20 -49.42
N PHE A 13 -1.21 -27.24 -49.70
CA PHE A 13 -0.14 -27.85 -48.92
C PHE A 13 -0.23 -27.47 -47.44
N ILE A 14 -0.31 -28.47 -46.56
CA ILE A 14 0.02 -28.29 -45.13
C ILE A 14 1.38 -28.93 -44.92
N SER A 15 2.43 -28.14 -45.07
CA SER A 15 3.75 -28.46 -44.53
C SER A 15 3.74 -28.14 -43.04
N SER A 16 3.51 -29.16 -42.21
CA SER A 16 3.74 -29.07 -40.77
C SER A 16 5.24 -29.16 -40.52
N CYS A 17 5.88 -28.01 -40.32
CA CYS A 17 7.23 -27.96 -39.77
C CYS A 17 7.10 -28.09 -38.24
N GLY A 18 7.40 -29.29 -37.73
CA GLY A 18 7.53 -29.53 -36.30
C GLY A 18 8.78 -28.85 -35.75
N SER A 19 8.65 -27.61 -35.29
CA SER A 19 9.67 -26.95 -34.48
C SER A 19 9.64 -27.57 -33.08
N SER A 20 10.58 -28.48 -32.83
CA SER A 20 10.90 -28.98 -31.51
C SER A 20 11.50 -27.85 -30.68
N ASN A 21 10.65 -27.03 -30.08
CA ASN A 21 11.08 -26.08 -29.07
C ASN A 21 11.23 -26.84 -27.75
N ASN A 22 12.49 -27.09 -27.36
CA ASN A 22 12.86 -27.31 -25.96
C ASN A 22 12.56 -26.03 -25.17
N SER A 23 11.28 -25.78 -24.89
CA SER A 23 10.89 -24.86 -23.83
C SER A 23 11.06 -25.61 -22.52
N ASN A 24 12.03 -25.22 -21.71
CA ASN A 24 11.89 -25.37 -20.26
C ASN A 24 10.56 -24.69 -19.91
N LEU A 25 9.50 -25.49 -19.75
CA LEU A 25 8.19 -25.02 -19.31
C LEU A 25 8.37 -24.58 -17.86
N THR A 26 8.75 -23.32 -17.66
CA THR A 26 8.41 -22.61 -16.43
C THR A 26 6.89 -22.65 -16.36
N ASN A 27 6.33 -23.50 -15.49
CA ASN A 27 4.88 -23.64 -15.29
C ASN A 27 4.35 -22.35 -14.67
N LYS A 28 4.18 -21.32 -15.50
CA LYS A 28 3.60 -20.04 -15.14
C LYS A 28 2.13 -20.26 -14.79
N LYS A 29 1.74 -19.83 -13.60
CA LYS A 29 0.38 -19.82 -13.10
C LYS A 29 -0.16 -18.40 -13.08
N THR A 30 -1.48 -18.30 -12.99
CA THR A 30 -2.20 -17.02 -12.98
C THR A 30 -3.03 -16.92 -11.71
N ALA A 31 -3.01 -15.75 -11.09
CA ALA A 31 -3.85 -15.37 -9.95
C ALA A 31 -4.31 -13.92 -10.11
N TYR A 32 -5.19 -13.46 -9.22
CA TYR A 32 -5.81 -12.13 -9.30
C TYR A 32 -5.70 -11.41 -7.96
N PHE A 33 -5.26 -10.15 -7.95
CA PHE A 33 -5.18 -9.33 -6.73
C PHE A 33 -6.46 -8.48 -6.56
N ILE A 34 -7.18 -8.66 -5.44
CA ILE A 34 -8.60 -8.28 -5.32
C ILE A 34 -8.93 -7.55 -4.01
N ASP A 35 -9.43 -6.33 -4.12
CA ASP A 35 -10.31 -5.59 -3.19
C ASP A 35 -11.58 -5.14 -3.97
N SER A 36 -11.87 -5.78 -5.11
CA SER A 36 -12.19 -5.21 -6.43
C SER A 36 -10.94 -5.39 -7.27
N ALA A 37 -11.06 -5.61 -8.59
CA ALA A 37 -9.88 -5.88 -9.40
C ALA A 37 -8.83 -4.76 -9.20
N ILE A 38 -7.65 -5.09 -8.70
CA ILE A 38 -6.61 -4.10 -8.43
C ILE A 38 -5.64 -4.10 -9.61
N SER A 39 -5.76 -3.11 -10.47
CA SER A 39 -4.94 -2.97 -11.68
C SER A 39 -3.83 -1.95 -11.49
N GLY A 40 -2.70 -2.15 -12.18
CA GLY A 40 -1.58 -1.22 -12.11
C GLY A 40 -0.65 -1.40 -10.90
N VAL A 41 -0.76 -2.50 -10.16
CA VAL A 41 0.20 -2.85 -9.10
C VAL A 41 1.41 -3.54 -9.72
N GLU A 42 2.61 -3.07 -9.41
CA GLU A 42 3.85 -3.74 -9.81
C GLU A 42 4.04 -4.99 -8.96
N TYR A 43 4.50 -6.09 -9.57
CA TYR A 43 4.83 -7.30 -8.82
C TYR A 43 6.10 -7.96 -9.32
N THR A 44 6.77 -8.66 -8.40
CA THR A 44 7.93 -9.51 -8.70
C THR A 44 7.75 -10.90 -8.12
N CYS A 45 8.21 -11.92 -8.84
CA CYS A 45 8.26 -13.33 -8.43
C CYS A 45 9.48 -13.95 -9.12
N ASP A 46 10.60 -14.05 -8.41
CA ASP A 46 11.92 -14.39 -8.96
C ASP A 46 12.27 -13.52 -10.20
N ASP A 47 12.41 -14.15 -11.37
CA ASP A 47 12.70 -13.49 -12.65
C ASP A 47 11.47 -12.84 -13.30
N ILE A 48 10.26 -13.12 -12.81
CA ILE A 48 9.03 -12.51 -13.32
C ILE A 48 8.86 -11.14 -12.69
N LYS A 49 8.67 -10.14 -13.55
CA LYS A 49 8.26 -8.78 -13.18
C LYS A 49 7.10 -8.38 -14.07
N GLY A 50 6.09 -7.75 -13.48
CA GLY A 50 4.91 -7.36 -14.22
C GLY A 50 4.10 -6.30 -13.50
N ILE A 51 2.98 -5.96 -14.12
CA ILE A 51 1.96 -5.06 -13.59
C ILE A 51 0.64 -5.82 -13.64
N THR A 52 -0.16 -5.74 -12.57
CA THR A 52 -1.48 -6.38 -12.54
C THR A 52 -2.37 -5.82 -13.65
N ALA A 53 -3.04 -6.70 -14.39
CA ALA A 53 -3.92 -6.29 -15.50
C ALA A 53 -5.23 -5.67 -14.97
N PHE A 54 -6.09 -5.21 -15.89
CA PHE A 54 -7.36 -4.54 -15.57
C PHE A 54 -8.29 -5.36 -14.64
N ASN A 55 -8.26 -6.68 -14.76
CA ASN A 55 -9.01 -7.62 -13.91
C ASN A 55 -8.25 -8.05 -12.62
N GLY A 56 -7.12 -7.40 -12.31
CA GLY A 56 -6.23 -7.74 -11.21
C GLY A 56 -5.28 -8.90 -11.50
N GLU A 57 -5.25 -9.41 -12.73
CA GLU A 57 -4.46 -10.60 -13.09
C GLU A 57 -2.95 -10.37 -12.97
N PHE A 58 -2.25 -11.34 -12.39
CA PHE A 58 -0.79 -11.44 -12.40
C PHE A 58 -0.33 -12.88 -12.61
N THR A 59 0.89 -13.03 -13.13
CA THR A 59 1.51 -14.33 -13.42
C THR A 59 2.62 -14.63 -12.42
N TYR A 60 2.75 -15.88 -11.99
CA TYR A 60 3.78 -16.29 -11.04
C TYR A 60 4.32 -17.70 -11.33
N ASN A 61 5.49 -18.02 -10.80
CA ASN A 61 6.09 -19.36 -10.81
C ASN A 61 5.78 -20.09 -9.51
N ASN A 62 5.85 -21.42 -9.52
CA ASN A 62 5.77 -22.19 -8.26
C ASN A 62 6.96 -21.89 -7.36
N SER A 63 6.73 -21.91 -6.05
CA SER A 63 7.76 -21.76 -5.02
C SER A 63 8.52 -20.42 -5.03
N CYS A 64 7.94 -19.36 -5.61
CA CYS A 64 8.44 -17.99 -5.46
C CYS A 64 7.69 -17.22 -4.36
N GLU A 65 8.33 -16.17 -3.85
CA GLU A 65 7.69 -15.09 -3.07
C GLU A 65 7.22 -14.00 -4.04
N ILE A 66 5.91 -13.73 -4.06
CA ILE A 66 5.32 -12.63 -4.82
C ILE A 66 5.37 -11.38 -3.95
N VAL A 67 5.93 -10.30 -4.48
CA VAL A 67 6.04 -9.01 -3.80
C VAL A 67 5.26 -7.95 -4.58
N PHE A 68 4.30 -7.30 -3.95
CA PHE A 68 3.44 -6.27 -4.57
C PHE A 68 3.87 -4.86 -4.18
N THR A 69 3.96 -3.96 -5.17
CA THR A 69 4.37 -2.57 -4.99
C THR A 69 3.60 -1.56 -5.81
N VAL A 70 3.66 -0.31 -5.36
CA VAL A 70 3.27 0.87 -6.13
C VAL A 70 4.42 1.88 -6.03
N GLY A 71 5.25 1.97 -7.07
CA GLY A 71 6.50 2.72 -6.98
C GLY A 71 7.41 2.13 -5.89
N GLY A 72 7.87 2.97 -4.95
CA GLY A 72 8.68 2.50 -3.81
C GLY A 72 7.88 1.94 -2.63
N ILE A 73 6.55 1.94 -2.70
CA ILE A 73 5.66 1.50 -1.60
C ILE A 73 5.45 -0.02 -1.66
N LEU A 74 5.78 -0.74 -0.58
CA LEU A 74 5.50 -2.16 -0.41
C LEU A 74 4.09 -2.36 0.15
N LEU A 75 3.22 -2.98 -0.64
CA LEU A 75 1.86 -3.32 -0.22
C LEU A 75 1.84 -4.57 0.66
N GLY A 76 2.66 -5.55 0.32
CA GLY A 76 2.81 -6.80 1.06
C GLY A 76 3.41 -7.90 0.19
N LYS A 77 3.51 -9.10 0.76
CA LYS A 77 4.15 -10.26 0.13
C LYS A 77 3.30 -11.51 0.35
N ILE A 78 3.40 -12.47 -0.55
CA ILE A 78 2.74 -13.77 -0.40
C ILE A 78 3.56 -14.85 -1.07
N ASN A 79 3.74 -16.02 -0.44
CA ASN A 79 4.34 -17.15 -1.13
C ASN A 79 3.35 -17.72 -2.13
N SER A 80 3.83 -18.12 -3.29
CA SER A 80 3.02 -18.80 -4.32
C SER A 80 2.30 -20.06 -3.80
N THR A 81 2.81 -20.69 -2.74
CA THR A 81 2.19 -21.84 -2.06
C THR A 81 1.01 -21.46 -1.18
N ASP A 82 0.92 -20.20 -0.77
CA ASP A 82 -0.10 -19.66 0.13
C ASP A 82 -1.27 -19.03 -0.66
N ILE A 83 -1.16 -19.00 -2.00
CA ILE A 83 -2.27 -18.58 -2.88
C ILE A 83 -3.38 -19.64 -2.79
N ASN A 84 -4.57 -19.19 -2.38
CA ASN A 84 -5.74 -20.04 -2.22
C ASN A 84 -6.20 -20.71 -3.52
N GLU A 85 -6.97 -21.80 -3.40
CA GLU A 85 -7.44 -22.60 -4.54
C GLU A 85 -8.29 -21.80 -5.55
N ASP A 86 -8.96 -20.76 -5.06
CA ASP A 86 -9.77 -19.83 -5.87
C ASP A 86 -8.92 -18.90 -6.76
N LYS A 87 -7.58 -18.90 -6.60
CA LYS A 87 -6.59 -18.09 -7.30
C LYS A 87 -6.76 -16.58 -7.10
N ASN A 88 -7.51 -16.16 -6.09
CA ASN A 88 -7.58 -14.76 -5.70
C ASN A 88 -6.62 -14.53 -4.55
N VAL A 89 -5.95 -13.39 -4.56
CA VAL A 89 -5.15 -12.85 -3.45
C VAL A 89 -5.88 -11.62 -2.96
N LEU A 90 -6.26 -11.64 -1.68
CA LEU A 90 -6.86 -10.51 -0.98
C LEU A 90 -5.77 -9.73 -0.23
N PRO A 91 -6.00 -8.43 0.07
CA PRO A 91 -5.15 -7.66 0.98
C PRO A 91 -4.84 -8.39 2.30
N ALA A 92 -5.80 -9.13 2.86
CA ALA A 92 -5.58 -9.93 4.08
C ALA A 92 -4.58 -11.08 3.88
N ASP A 93 -4.57 -11.70 2.69
CA ASP A 93 -3.67 -12.82 2.37
C ASP A 93 -2.19 -12.36 2.39
N LEU A 94 -1.91 -11.09 2.05
CA LEU A 94 -0.55 -10.50 2.07
C LEU A 94 0.08 -10.42 3.47
N PHE A 95 -0.74 -10.55 4.52
CA PHE A 95 -0.31 -10.49 5.91
C PHE A 95 -0.56 -11.81 6.65
N GLY A 96 -0.92 -12.88 5.93
CA GLY A 96 -1.25 -14.19 6.51
C GLY A 96 -2.47 -14.14 7.44
N LEU A 97 -3.39 -13.21 7.21
CA LEU A 97 -4.59 -13.04 8.02
C LEU A 97 -5.74 -13.89 7.48
N MET A 98 -6.68 -14.23 8.36
CA MET A 98 -8.00 -14.68 7.93
C MET A 98 -8.63 -13.62 7.01
N ARG A 99 -9.26 -14.06 5.92
CA ARG A 99 -9.80 -13.16 4.88
C ARG A 99 -10.89 -12.22 5.41
N GLU A 100 -11.58 -12.66 6.45
CA GLU A 100 -12.62 -11.96 7.19
C GLU A 100 -12.08 -10.92 8.19
N ASN A 101 -10.76 -10.83 8.36
CA ASN A 101 -10.17 -9.90 9.31
C ASN A 101 -10.48 -8.45 8.90
N THR A 102 -10.98 -7.67 9.84
CA THR A 102 -11.27 -6.23 9.68
C THR A 102 -10.71 -5.37 10.81
N GLN A 103 -9.91 -5.98 11.68
CA GLN A 103 -9.38 -5.37 12.90
C GLN A 103 -7.88 -5.11 12.83
N ASP A 104 -7.14 -5.88 12.03
CA ASP A 104 -5.71 -5.68 11.83
C ASP A 104 -5.46 -4.30 11.20
N GLN A 105 -4.66 -3.49 11.89
CA GLN A 105 -4.42 -2.12 11.45
C GLN A 105 -3.61 -2.03 10.16
N ARG A 106 -2.74 -3.01 9.87
CA ARG A 106 -1.97 -3.06 8.61
C ARG A 106 -2.92 -3.27 7.43
N LEU A 107 -3.84 -4.21 7.58
CA LEU A 107 -4.89 -4.46 6.59
C LEU A 107 -5.74 -3.22 6.35
N VAL A 108 -6.26 -2.61 7.43
CA VAL A 108 -7.10 -1.41 7.33
C VAL A 108 -6.37 -0.26 6.61
N ARG A 109 -5.10 -0.02 6.95
CA ARG A 109 -4.27 1.00 6.31
C ARG A 109 -4.02 0.70 4.83
N LEU A 110 -3.75 -0.56 4.49
CA LEU A 110 -3.55 -1.00 3.11
C LEU A 110 -4.80 -0.76 2.26
N ILE A 111 -5.98 -1.19 2.70
CA ILE A 111 -7.23 -0.99 1.93
C ILE A 111 -7.59 0.50 1.82
N GLN A 112 -7.36 1.30 2.88
CA GLN A 112 -7.55 2.75 2.82
C GLN A 112 -6.63 3.39 1.77
N PHE A 113 -5.35 2.97 1.74
CA PHE A 113 -4.39 3.46 0.77
C PHE A 113 -4.78 3.08 -0.66
N LEU A 114 -5.08 1.80 -0.92
CA LEU A 114 -5.48 1.29 -2.23
C LEU A 114 -6.68 2.04 -2.80
N GLN A 115 -7.74 2.20 -2.01
CA GLN A 115 -8.94 2.92 -2.43
C GLN A 115 -8.71 4.43 -2.57
N THR A 116 -7.71 4.98 -1.87
CA THR A 116 -7.33 6.39 -2.04
C THR A 116 -6.60 6.62 -3.37
N ILE A 117 -5.70 5.72 -3.75
CA ILE A 117 -4.87 5.89 -4.95
C ILE A 117 -5.60 5.51 -6.25
N ASP A 118 -6.79 4.94 -6.14
CA ASP A 118 -7.69 4.66 -7.25
C ASP A 118 -7.92 5.88 -8.14
N ASN A 119 -7.78 5.72 -9.46
CA ASN A 119 -7.73 6.79 -10.44
C ASN A 119 -8.98 7.68 -10.42
N ASP A 120 -10.17 7.07 -10.44
CA ASP A 120 -11.46 7.77 -10.49
C ASP A 120 -12.09 8.01 -9.09
N ASN A 121 -11.46 7.49 -8.04
CA ASN A 121 -11.94 7.49 -6.64
C ASN A 121 -13.27 6.73 -6.45
N ASN A 122 -13.54 5.74 -7.30
CA ASN A 122 -14.69 4.85 -7.19
C ASN A 122 -14.23 3.39 -7.08
N PRO A 123 -13.91 2.89 -5.87
CA PRO A 123 -13.31 1.58 -5.74
C PRO A 123 -14.26 0.40 -6.08
N TYR A 124 -15.56 0.65 -6.30
CA TYR A 124 -16.56 -0.40 -6.58
C TYR A 124 -16.50 -0.98 -8.00
N ASN A 125 -15.65 -0.46 -8.89
CA ASN A 125 -15.38 -1.02 -10.22
C ASN A 125 -14.07 -1.85 -10.23
N SER A 126 -12.96 -1.25 -10.65
CA SER A 126 -11.58 -1.72 -10.54
C SER A 126 -10.82 -0.61 -9.84
N ILE A 127 -10.00 -0.95 -8.85
CA ILE A 127 -9.03 -0.01 -8.29
C ILE A 127 -7.91 0.16 -9.32
N GLU A 128 -7.89 1.29 -10.03
CA GLU A 128 -6.93 1.56 -11.10
C GLU A 128 -5.76 2.42 -10.60
N ILE A 129 -4.55 1.89 -10.71
CA ILE A 129 -3.32 2.58 -10.36
C ILE A 129 -2.59 2.99 -11.64
N THR A 130 -2.49 4.28 -11.89
CA THR A 130 -1.88 4.82 -13.11
C THR A 130 -0.35 4.80 -13.06
N GLN A 131 0.30 4.83 -14.23
CA GLN A 131 1.75 4.95 -14.33
C GLN A 131 2.26 6.24 -13.68
N ASP A 132 1.59 7.37 -13.91
CA ASP A 132 1.95 8.67 -13.32
C ASP A 132 1.98 8.61 -11.77
N LEU A 133 1.03 7.89 -11.17
CA LEU A 133 1.01 7.70 -9.72
C LEU A 133 2.17 6.82 -9.23
N ARG A 134 2.47 5.72 -9.95
CA ARG A 134 3.67 4.89 -9.64
C ARG A 134 4.95 5.70 -9.73
N ASP A 135 5.11 6.51 -10.78
CA ASP A 135 6.28 7.34 -11.00
C ASP A 135 6.45 8.39 -9.90
N LYS A 136 5.36 9.03 -9.47
CA LYS A 136 5.36 9.96 -8.32
C LYS A 136 5.79 9.29 -7.01
N LEU A 137 5.41 8.03 -6.80
CA LEU A 137 5.72 7.27 -5.60
C LEU A 137 7.05 6.50 -5.68
N LYS A 138 7.74 6.54 -6.81
CA LYS A 138 8.95 5.74 -7.09
C LYS A 138 10.06 5.89 -6.04
N TYR A 139 10.26 7.09 -5.50
CA TYR A 139 11.29 7.39 -4.51
C TYR A 139 10.75 7.57 -3.09
N HIS A 140 9.48 7.19 -2.86
CA HIS A 140 8.85 7.18 -1.56
C HIS A 140 8.78 5.73 -1.05
N PHE A 141 9.14 5.51 0.21
CA PHE A 141 9.22 4.17 0.78
C PHE A 141 8.32 4.08 2.01
N LEU A 142 7.43 3.10 1.99
CA LEU A 142 6.55 2.72 3.08
C LEU A 142 6.27 1.23 2.91
N ASP A 143 6.24 0.48 4.01
CA ASP A 143 5.99 -0.97 4.00
C ASP A 143 4.79 -1.32 4.86
N PHE A 144 3.63 -1.53 4.22
CA PHE A 144 2.38 -1.86 4.93
C PHE A 144 2.45 -3.14 5.78
N SER A 145 3.46 -3.99 5.59
CA SER A 145 3.71 -5.17 6.43
C SER A 145 4.23 -4.79 7.83
N ASN A 146 4.83 -3.61 7.96
CA ASN A 146 5.38 -3.08 9.20
C ASN A 146 4.28 -2.55 10.14
N ALA A 147 4.11 -3.21 11.29
CA ALA A 147 3.11 -2.85 12.29
C ALA A 147 3.34 -1.47 12.95
N SER A 148 4.56 -0.91 12.87
CA SER A 148 4.90 0.39 13.45
C SER A 148 4.48 1.58 12.59
N ILE A 149 4.00 1.37 11.36
CA ILE A 149 3.46 2.47 10.54
C ILE A 149 2.27 3.10 11.25
N ASN A 150 2.26 4.43 11.26
CA ASN A 150 1.17 5.21 11.81
C ASN A 150 0.48 6.03 10.70
N ASP A 151 -0.63 6.67 11.07
CA ASP A 151 -1.46 7.39 10.10
C ASP A 151 -0.76 8.61 9.49
N ASN A 152 0.23 9.21 10.19
CA ASN A 152 0.99 10.34 9.64
C ASN A 152 1.88 9.91 8.46
N ASP A 153 2.45 8.70 8.51
CA ASP A 153 3.29 8.19 7.42
C ASP A 153 2.48 8.05 6.13
N ILE A 154 1.23 7.59 6.25
CA ILE A 154 0.29 7.49 5.14
C ILE A 154 -0.13 8.88 4.66
N LEU A 155 -0.49 9.79 5.58
CA LEU A 155 -0.88 11.15 5.23
C LEU A 155 0.23 11.89 4.47
N ALA A 156 1.49 11.71 4.84
CA ALA A 156 2.64 12.28 4.13
C ALA A 156 2.70 11.79 2.67
N LEU A 157 2.45 10.50 2.40
CA LEU A 157 2.37 9.97 1.03
C LEU A 157 1.18 10.52 0.26
N ILE A 158 0.00 10.56 0.90
CA ILE A 158 -1.24 11.04 0.27
C ILE A 158 -1.10 12.52 -0.14
N GLN A 159 -0.37 13.30 0.64
CA GLN A 159 -0.07 14.69 0.31
C GLN A 159 0.82 14.83 -0.94
N VAL A 160 1.80 13.94 -1.13
CA VAL A 160 2.68 13.92 -2.32
C VAL A 160 1.87 13.73 -3.60
N ILE A 161 0.84 12.89 -3.56
CA ILE A 161 -0.02 12.59 -4.73
C ILE A 161 -1.25 13.50 -4.83
N ASN A 162 -1.38 14.50 -3.94
CA ASN A 162 -2.48 15.46 -3.90
C ASN A 162 -3.88 14.80 -3.89
N LYS A 163 -4.02 13.74 -3.09
CA LYS A 163 -5.30 13.04 -2.89
C LYS A 163 -5.84 13.26 -1.48
N LYS A 164 -7.07 12.80 -1.24
CA LYS A 164 -7.69 12.79 0.09
C LYS A 164 -7.82 11.36 0.56
N LEU A 165 -7.25 11.05 1.73
CA LEU A 165 -7.31 9.72 2.32
C LEU A 165 -8.77 9.28 2.53
N VAL A 166 -9.10 8.09 2.02
CA VAL A 166 -10.38 7.41 2.25
C VAL A 166 -10.48 7.05 3.74
N SER A 167 -11.64 7.31 4.35
CA SER A 167 -11.87 7.01 5.76
C SER A 167 -11.87 5.49 6.00
N LYS A 168 -11.45 5.08 7.19
CA LYS A 168 -11.48 3.68 7.63
C LYS A 168 -12.83 3.03 7.40
N GLU A 169 -13.91 3.73 7.74
CA GLU A 169 -15.30 3.25 7.61
C GLU A 169 -15.64 2.95 6.15
N LYS A 170 -15.33 3.88 5.23
CA LYS A 170 -15.59 3.70 3.79
C LYS A 170 -14.76 2.56 3.21
N ALA A 171 -13.47 2.50 3.58
CA ALA A 171 -12.58 1.46 3.10
C ALA A 171 -13.05 0.07 3.53
N LEU A 172 -13.40 -0.08 4.81
CA LEU A 172 -13.95 -1.32 5.34
C LEU A 172 -15.30 -1.66 4.71
N LYS A 173 -16.22 -0.71 4.55
CA LYS A 173 -17.53 -0.96 3.91
C LYS A 173 -17.36 -1.56 2.51
N HIS A 174 -16.44 -1.01 1.72
CA HIS A 174 -16.12 -1.51 0.39
C HIS A 174 -15.46 -2.91 0.45
N TYR A 175 -14.42 -3.10 1.27
CA TYR A 175 -13.75 -4.41 1.42
C TYR A 175 -14.74 -5.50 1.85
N LYS A 176 -15.60 -5.22 2.85
CA LYS A 176 -16.68 -6.11 3.30
C LYS A 176 -17.64 -6.47 2.18
N LYS A 177 -18.02 -5.51 1.34
CA LYS A 177 -18.87 -5.77 0.18
C LYS A 177 -18.19 -6.70 -0.83
N THR A 178 -16.89 -6.52 -1.08
CA THR A 178 -16.10 -7.41 -1.94
C THR A 178 -16.08 -8.83 -1.38
N LEU A 179 -15.80 -9.01 -0.09
CA LEU A 179 -15.80 -10.32 0.58
C LEU A 179 -17.14 -11.04 0.41
N ARG A 180 -18.25 -10.35 0.68
CA ARG A 180 -19.58 -10.92 0.55
C ARG A 180 -19.96 -11.25 -0.89
N SER A 181 -19.74 -10.31 -1.81
CA SER A 181 -20.26 -10.42 -3.18
C SER A 181 -19.45 -11.36 -4.08
N LYS A 182 -18.16 -11.53 -3.81
CA LYS A 182 -17.26 -12.31 -4.67
C LYS A 182 -16.80 -13.63 -4.04
N PHE A 183 -16.83 -13.75 -2.72
CA PHE A 183 -16.28 -14.90 -2.01
C PHE A 183 -17.28 -15.58 -1.07
N ASP A 184 -18.52 -15.09 -0.99
CA ASP A 184 -19.55 -15.55 -0.05
C ASP A 184 -19.07 -15.56 1.42
N LEU A 185 -18.07 -14.71 1.74
CA LEU A 185 -17.52 -14.60 3.08
C LEU A 185 -18.32 -13.56 3.86
N THR A 186 -19.07 -14.03 4.87
CA THR A 186 -19.86 -13.17 5.75
C THR A 186 -19.09 -12.87 7.03
N LEU A 187 -18.99 -11.58 7.34
CA LEU A 187 -18.55 -11.13 8.66
C LEU A 187 -19.71 -11.25 9.63
N ASN A 188 -19.40 -11.59 10.89
CA ASN A 188 -20.30 -11.71 12.04
C ASN A 188 -21.64 -10.93 11.90
N ILE A 189 -22.76 -11.53 12.31
CA ILE A 189 -24.14 -10.98 12.24
C ILE A 189 -24.23 -9.51 12.70
N ASN A 190 -23.43 -9.09 13.67
CA ASN A 190 -23.39 -7.70 14.13
C ASN A 190 -22.91 -6.70 13.04
N ASP A 191 -21.98 -7.11 12.17
CA ASP A 191 -21.54 -6.31 11.02
C ASP A 191 -22.63 -6.21 9.95
N GLU A 192 -23.43 -7.26 9.73
CA GLU A 192 -24.59 -7.19 8.81
C GLU A 192 -25.64 -6.20 9.29
N ILE A 193 -25.95 -6.21 10.59
CA ILE A 193 -26.92 -5.28 11.18
C ILE A 193 -26.46 -3.83 11.01
N ASN A 194 -25.16 -3.57 11.24
CA ASN A 194 -24.59 -2.23 11.08
C ASN A 194 -24.63 -1.76 9.62
N ASP A 195 -24.24 -2.61 8.67
CA ASP A 195 -24.26 -2.25 7.25
C ASP A 195 -25.68 -1.98 6.73
N ILE A 196 -26.67 -2.78 7.15
CA ILE A 196 -28.09 -2.54 6.83
C ILE A 196 -28.56 -1.21 7.44
N PHE A 197 -28.10 -0.87 8.64
CA PHE A 197 -28.47 0.37 9.31
C PHE A 197 -27.84 1.59 8.62
N GLU A 198 -26.59 1.48 8.18
CA GLU A 198 -25.89 2.51 7.41
C GLU A 198 -26.54 2.73 6.04
N GLU A 199 -26.86 1.66 5.30
CA GLU A 199 -27.52 1.75 4.00
C GLU A 199 -28.89 2.44 4.13
N LYS A 200 -29.68 2.07 5.14
CA LYS A 200 -30.95 2.74 5.45
C LYS A 200 -30.77 4.22 5.81
N THR A 201 -29.68 4.57 6.49
CA THR A 201 -29.37 5.95 6.88
C THR A 201 -28.93 6.78 5.68
N GLU A 202 -28.10 6.23 4.80
CA GLU A 202 -27.62 6.87 3.58
C GLU A 202 -28.78 7.12 2.59
N VAL A 203 -29.65 6.12 2.40
CA VAL A 203 -30.89 6.29 1.61
C VAL A 203 -31.80 7.36 2.21
N LYS A 204 -31.96 7.37 3.54
CA LYS A 204 -32.77 8.38 4.23
C LYS A 204 -32.21 9.80 4.04
N ASN A 205 -30.89 9.96 4.14
CA ASN A 205 -30.22 11.25 3.96
C ASN A 205 -30.29 11.73 2.49
N SER A 206 -30.08 10.83 1.53
CA SER A 206 -30.26 11.13 0.11
C SER A 206 -31.68 11.62 -0.21
N LEU A 207 -32.71 10.97 0.36
CA LEU A 207 -34.09 11.40 0.20
C LEU A 207 -34.37 12.75 0.88
N LEU A 208 -33.71 13.04 2.01
CA LEU A 208 -33.83 14.33 2.68
C LEU A 208 -33.25 15.46 1.82
N GLU A 209 -32.07 15.25 1.24
CA GLU A 209 -31.41 16.22 0.33
C GLU A 209 -32.22 16.43 -0.97
N GLU A 210 -32.82 15.38 -1.51
CA GLU A 210 -33.73 15.49 -2.66
C GLU A 210 -34.99 16.30 -2.31
N VAL A 211 -35.53 16.14 -1.10
CA VAL A 211 -36.69 16.91 -0.62
C VAL A 211 -36.31 18.37 -0.33
N LEU A 212 -35.13 18.61 0.25
CA LEU A 212 -34.59 19.95 0.51
C LEU A 212 -34.32 20.70 -0.80
N SER A 213 -33.66 20.06 -1.77
CA SER A 213 -33.43 20.66 -3.09
C SER A 213 -34.73 20.94 -3.85
N LYS A 214 -35.73 20.04 -3.80
CA LYS A 214 -37.08 20.28 -4.38
C LYS A 214 -37.84 21.41 -3.68
N LYS A 215 -37.66 21.61 -2.37
CA LYS A 215 -38.25 22.73 -1.63
C LYS A 215 -37.54 24.05 -1.93
N MET A 216 -36.21 24.05 -2.09
CA MET A 216 -35.43 25.25 -2.45
C MET A 216 -35.69 25.74 -3.88
N GLN A 217 -36.14 24.86 -4.80
CA GLN A 217 -36.53 25.24 -6.16
C GLN A 217 -37.97 25.79 -6.30
N LYS A 218 -38.79 25.76 -5.23
CA LYS A 218 -40.23 26.12 -5.30
C LYS A 218 -40.67 27.33 -4.47
N THR A 219 -39.77 28.08 -3.84
CA THR A 219 -40.16 29.24 -3.03
C THR A 219 -39.47 30.51 -3.52
N PRO A 220 -40.20 31.53 -4.02
CA PRO A 220 -39.62 32.84 -4.24
C PRO A 220 -39.41 33.53 -2.88
N ALA A 221 -38.27 34.22 -2.77
CA ALA A 221 -37.73 34.88 -1.58
C ALA A 221 -38.77 35.45 -0.60
N LYS A 222 -38.63 35.10 0.68
CA LYS A 222 -39.01 35.97 1.82
C LYS A 222 -38.21 35.62 3.10
N THR A 223 -37.56 36.68 3.59
CA THR A 223 -37.01 37.07 4.91
C THR A 223 -36.26 36.08 5.81
N GLU A 224 -35.09 36.53 6.29
CA GLU A 224 -34.11 35.80 7.13
C GLU A 224 -34.61 35.40 8.53
N GLU A 225 -35.67 36.02 9.06
CA GLU A 225 -36.18 35.73 10.41
C GLU A 225 -36.88 34.36 10.52
N GLU A 226 -37.37 33.77 9.44
CA GLU A 226 -38.03 32.44 9.48
C GLU A 226 -37.02 31.27 9.31
N LYS A 227 -35.77 31.57 8.90
CA LYS A 227 -34.69 30.57 8.81
C LYS A 227 -34.12 30.20 10.17
N GLU A 228 -34.08 31.15 11.10
CA GLU A 228 -33.55 30.93 12.44
C GLU A 228 -34.55 30.11 13.26
N VAL A 229 -35.84 30.43 13.19
CA VAL A 229 -36.93 29.70 13.87
C VAL A 229 -37.03 28.24 13.41
N LEU A 230 -36.91 27.98 12.10
CA LEU A 230 -36.98 26.61 11.57
C LEU A 230 -35.72 25.77 11.90
N SER A 231 -34.56 26.41 12.09
CA SER A 231 -33.33 25.73 12.49
C SER A 231 -33.33 25.32 13.97
N VAL A 232 -34.00 26.11 14.82
CA VAL A 232 -34.13 25.85 16.26
C VAL A 232 -35.15 24.73 16.51
N ASP A 233 -36.30 24.73 15.82
CA ASP A 233 -37.33 23.68 15.95
C ASP A 233 -36.83 22.28 15.53
N ILE A 234 -35.92 22.23 14.56
CA ILE A 234 -35.34 20.95 14.08
C ILE A 234 -34.28 20.43 15.07
N GLN A 235 -33.52 21.31 15.73
CA GLN A 235 -32.57 20.91 16.78
C GLN A 235 -33.28 20.39 18.03
N GLU A 236 -34.36 21.05 18.47
CA GLU A 236 -35.17 20.58 19.60
C GLU A 236 -35.81 19.22 19.33
N PHE A 237 -36.33 19.00 18.11
CA PHE A 237 -36.91 17.70 17.71
C PHE A 237 -35.86 16.56 17.64
N ILE A 238 -34.61 16.87 17.28
CA ILE A 238 -33.51 15.90 17.28
C ILE A 238 -33.11 15.54 18.71
N GLN A 239 -33.05 16.52 19.62
CA GLN A 239 -32.66 16.31 21.02
C GLN A 239 -33.71 15.50 21.79
N GLU A 240 -35.00 15.73 21.52
CA GLU A 240 -36.11 14.96 22.11
C GLU A 240 -36.11 13.48 21.66
N LYS A 241 -35.72 13.19 20.41
CA LYS A 241 -35.59 11.82 19.88
C LYS A 241 -34.34 11.07 20.36
N VAL A 242 -33.27 11.79 20.71
CA VAL A 242 -32.02 11.19 21.25
C VAL A 242 -32.20 10.82 22.73
N VAL A 243 -32.90 11.65 23.52
CA VAL A 243 -33.17 11.38 24.94
C VAL A 243 -34.13 10.19 25.14
N GLN A 244 -35.10 9.97 24.24
CA GLN A 244 -36.01 8.81 24.31
C GLN A 244 -35.35 7.43 24.03
N LYS A 245 -34.09 7.38 23.57
CA LYS A 245 -33.34 6.11 23.42
C LYS A 245 -32.31 5.85 24.52
N GLN A 246 -32.19 6.75 25.51
CA GLN A 246 -31.34 6.57 26.69
C GLN A 246 -32.19 6.58 27.97
N GLN A 247 -32.98 5.53 28.18
CA GLN A 247 -33.50 5.19 29.51
C GLN A 247 -32.98 3.79 29.91
N PRO A 248 -32.45 3.62 31.13
CA PRO A 248 -31.92 2.34 31.59
C PRO A 248 -33.07 1.38 31.94
N LEU A 249 -32.94 0.12 31.53
CA LEU A 249 -33.87 -0.95 31.93
C LEU A 249 -33.74 -1.23 33.46
N PRO A 250 -34.85 -1.43 34.19
CA PRO A 250 -34.81 -1.69 35.62
C PRO A 250 -34.44 -3.15 35.96
N LYS A 251 -33.74 -3.31 37.09
CA LYS A 251 -33.37 -4.55 37.77
C LYS A 251 -34.59 -5.22 38.41
N ASP A 252 -34.72 -6.54 38.26
CA ASP A 252 -34.85 -7.62 39.30
C ASP A 252 -35.33 -8.90 38.56
N ILE A 253 -34.74 -10.11 38.68
CA ILE A 253 -34.81 -11.10 39.77
C ILE A 253 -33.74 -12.19 39.45
N THR A 254 -32.64 -12.34 40.21
CA THR A 254 -32.33 -13.31 41.32
C THR A 254 -31.62 -14.59 40.82
N GLN A 255 -30.28 -14.72 41.07
CA GLN A 255 -29.58 -15.71 41.95
C GLN A 255 -29.63 -17.17 41.41
N GLU A 256 -28.62 -18.02 41.33
CA GLU A 256 -27.29 -18.29 41.92
C GLU A 256 -26.48 -19.04 40.83
N GLU A 257 -25.16 -19.01 40.71
CA GLU A 257 -24.20 -19.76 41.56
C GLU A 257 -22.78 -19.22 41.34
N ARG A 258 -22.06 -18.99 42.45
CA ARG A 258 -20.60 -18.82 42.49
C ARG A 258 -19.96 -20.20 42.42
N VAL A 259 -18.96 -20.38 41.56
CA VAL A 259 -17.72 -21.06 41.92
C VAL A 259 -16.56 -20.34 41.23
N GLN A 260 -15.74 -19.64 42.03
CA GLN A 260 -14.34 -19.39 41.70
C GLN A 260 -13.57 -20.56 42.29
N GLU A 261 -12.79 -21.24 41.47
CA GLU A 261 -11.61 -21.94 41.96
C GLU A 261 -10.45 -21.60 41.02
N GLN A 262 -9.47 -20.91 41.58
CA GLN A 262 -8.17 -20.66 40.99
C GLN A 262 -7.39 -21.98 41.00
N GLU A 263 -6.75 -22.32 39.89
CA GLU A 263 -5.59 -23.20 39.95
C GLU A 263 -4.42 -22.55 39.19
N ILE A 264 -3.26 -22.72 39.81
CA ILE A 264 -2.00 -22.06 39.57
C ILE A 264 -1.08 -23.07 38.85
N ILE A 265 -0.07 -22.55 38.14
CA ILE A 265 1.22 -23.14 37.76
C ILE A 265 1.22 -24.08 36.53
N GLN A 266 1.88 -23.70 35.43
CA GLN A 266 3.28 -24.07 35.12
C GLN A 266 3.70 -23.55 33.73
N GLU A 267 4.77 -22.76 33.72
CA GLU A 267 5.62 -22.52 32.56
C GLU A 267 6.18 -23.87 32.08
N GLU A 268 5.90 -24.22 30.82
CA GLU A 268 6.73 -25.16 30.09
C GLU A 268 7.26 -24.43 28.85
N GLU A 269 8.59 -24.25 28.85
CA GLU A 269 9.42 -23.94 27.70
C GLU A 269 9.04 -24.88 26.54
N ARG A 270 8.70 -24.30 25.38
CA ARG A 270 8.75 -25.04 24.11
C ARG A 270 9.54 -24.24 23.09
N ASP A 271 10.63 -24.88 22.69
CA ASP A 271 11.63 -24.43 21.73
C ASP A 271 11.02 -23.76 20.49
N GLU A 272 11.51 -22.55 20.20
CA GLU A 272 11.28 -21.84 18.95
C GLU A 272 11.79 -22.68 17.77
N ILE A 273 10.86 -23.26 17.02
CA ILE A 273 11.13 -23.77 15.68
C ILE A 273 11.35 -22.55 14.78
N ILE A 274 12.62 -22.30 14.48
CA ILE A 274 13.12 -21.33 13.51
C ILE A 274 12.35 -21.51 12.17
N LYS A 275 11.46 -20.57 11.87
CA LYS A 275 11.02 -20.28 10.50
C LYS A 275 11.89 -19.14 9.96
N PRO A 276 12.50 -19.25 8.77
CA PRO A 276 13.39 -18.22 8.27
C PRO A 276 12.57 -16.96 7.93
N SER A 277 12.72 -15.96 8.78
CA SER A 277 12.29 -14.58 8.55
C SER A 277 13.23 -13.91 7.55
N ILE A 278 12.65 -13.05 6.70
CA ILE A 278 13.21 -11.90 5.98
C ILE A 278 14.74 -11.90 5.80
N ARG A 279 15.21 -11.89 4.55
CA ARG A 279 16.55 -11.42 4.21
C ARG A 279 16.68 -9.96 4.66
N ASP A 280 17.13 -9.77 5.89
CA ASP A 280 17.46 -8.47 6.46
C ASP A 280 18.62 -7.92 5.64
N VAL A 281 18.38 -6.86 4.88
CA VAL A 281 19.45 -6.16 4.17
C VAL A 281 20.38 -5.57 5.23
N ILE A 282 21.51 -6.23 5.49
CA ILE A 282 22.53 -5.79 6.43
C ILE A 282 23.33 -4.67 5.77
N VAL A 283 23.21 -3.47 6.34
CA VAL A 283 24.01 -2.32 5.93
C VAL A 283 25.20 -2.18 6.87
N ASN A 284 26.40 -2.50 6.37
CA ASN A 284 27.63 -2.31 7.12
C ASN A 284 28.18 -0.90 6.88
N LEU A 285 28.08 -0.04 7.90
CA LEU A 285 28.68 1.30 7.92
C LEU A 285 30.06 1.23 8.60
N GLU A 286 31.13 1.21 7.81
CA GLU A 286 32.48 1.37 8.35
C GLU A 286 32.72 2.86 8.67
N SER A 287 32.62 3.23 9.95
CA SER A 287 32.98 4.57 10.43
C SER A 287 34.25 4.53 11.28
N ASN A 288 35.31 5.17 10.79
CA ASN A 288 36.47 5.50 11.60
C ASN A 288 36.22 6.87 12.23
N ASN A 289 36.02 6.90 13.56
CA ASN A 289 35.90 8.11 14.37
C ASN A 289 37.04 9.09 14.10
N ILE A 290 36.75 10.41 14.07
CA ILE A 290 37.51 11.49 14.73
C ILE A 290 36.80 12.87 14.59
N LYS A 291 36.62 13.48 15.78
CA LYS A 291 36.55 14.89 16.24
C LYS A 291 35.99 16.02 15.34
N GLU A 292 35.03 16.73 15.95
CA GLU A 292 34.54 18.06 15.60
C GLU A 292 35.67 19.04 15.26
N GLN A 293 35.51 19.78 14.16
CA GLN A 293 36.32 20.95 13.84
C GLN A 293 35.42 22.12 13.43
N GLU A 294 35.77 23.28 13.99
CA GLU A 294 35.03 24.55 13.98
C GLU A 294 34.72 25.13 12.60
N GLU A 295 33.56 25.79 12.50
CA GLU A 295 33.09 26.57 11.35
C GLU A 295 34.11 27.64 10.92
N LYS A 296 34.49 27.64 9.63
CA LYS A 296 35.08 28.81 8.96
C LYS A 296 34.41 29.06 7.61
N GLY A 297 34.08 30.34 7.40
CA GLY A 297 33.22 30.85 6.34
C GLY A 297 33.78 30.84 4.91
N PHE A 298 32.89 31.27 4.01
CA PHE A 298 32.95 31.28 2.54
C PHE A 298 34.32 31.59 1.90
N SER A 299 34.95 30.52 1.41
CA SER A 299 36.00 30.51 0.39
C SER A 299 35.68 29.38 -0.60
N TYR A 300 36.32 29.31 -1.78
CA TYR A 300 36.32 28.07 -2.59
C TYR A 300 36.95 26.88 -1.82
N ASN A 301 37.50 27.14 -0.63
CA ASN A 301 37.77 26.17 0.43
C ASN A 301 36.51 25.56 1.06
N ASN A 302 35.29 25.93 0.66
CA ASN A 302 34.02 25.45 1.21
C ASN A 302 33.47 24.25 0.45
N GLN A 303 34.27 23.62 -0.40
CA GLN A 303 33.90 22.40 -1.10
C GLN A 303 35.05 21.38 -1.01
N ARG A 304 34.70 20.10 -1.10
CA ARG A 304 35.65 18.99 -1.07
C ARG A 304 35.19 17.88 -1.99
N ASP A 305 36.15 17.20 -2.60
CA ASP A 305 35.87 15.99 -3.35
C ASP A 305 35.61 14.85 -2.40
N VAL A 306 34.44 14.23 -2.54
CA VAL A 306 34.03 13.06 -1.78
C VAL A 306 34.01 11.85 -2.71
N ARG A 307 34.75 10.80 -2.34
CA ARG A 307 34.68 9.51 -3.03
C ARG A 307 33.53 8.71 -2.49
N ILE A 308 32.68 8.21 -3.38
CA ILE A 308 31.51 7.41 -3.04
C ILE A 308 31.73 6.03 -3.65
N ASN A 309 31.94 5.05 -2.77
CA ASN A 309 32.12 3.65 -3.11
C ASN A 309 30.98 2.87 -2.46
N ILE A 310 30.09 2.33 -3.29
CA ILE A 310 28.95 1.53 -2.84
C ILE A 310 29.07 0.17 -3.51
N THR A 311 29.08 -0.87 -2.70
CA THR A 311 29.21 -2.26 -3.15
C THR A 311 28.02 -3.05 -2.65
N THR A 312 27.52 -3.95 -3.48
CA THR A 312 26.31 -4.71 -3.18
C THR A 312 26.49 -6.18 -3.54
N LYS A 313 25.88 -7.09 -2.78
CA LYS A 313 25.98 -8.53 -3.04
C LYS A 313 24.94 -8.94 -4.08
N GLU A 314 25.39 -9.11 -5.34
CA GLU A 314 24.68 -9.56 -6.55
C GLU A 314 23.19 -9.19 -6.69
N LEU A 315 22.85 -8.47 -7.78
CA LEU A 315 21.51 -8.24 -8.42
C LEU A 315 21.18 -6.76 -8.73
N LEU A 316 22.11 -5.83 -8.54
CA LEU A 316 21.87 -4.41 -8.84
C LEU A 316 22.34 -3.92 -10.21
N TYR A 317 22.84 -4.79 -11.10
CA TYR A 317 23.23 -4.34 -12.45
C TYR A 317 22.11 -3.54 -13.11
N ASN A 318 22.44 -2.32 -13.56
CA ASN A 318 21.52 -1.39 -14.19
C ASN A 318 20.31 -1.00 -13.31
N LYS A 319 20.41 -1.16 -11.99
CA LYS A 319 19.43 -0.64 -11.02
C LYS A 319 19.82 0.75 -10.60
N GLU A 320 18.81 1.59 -10.42
CA GLU A 320 18.99 2.99 -10.10
C GLU A 320 19.46 3.18 -8.66
N ILE A 321 20.33 4.17 -8.49
CA ILE A 321 20.70 4.77 -7.22
C ILE A 321 20.64 6.29 -7.36
N VAL A 322 20.02 6.92 -6.38
CA VAL A 322 19.89 8.38 -6.31
C VAL A 322 20.44 8.87 -4.98
N ILE A 323 21.28 9.88 -5.01
CA ILE A 323 21.87 10.49 -3.83
C ILE A 323 21.39 11.94 -3.72
N TYR A 324 21.00 12.35 -2.51
CA TYR A 324 20.49 13.67 -2.17
C TYR A 324 21.31 14.28 -1.05
N GLU A 325 21.45 15.62 -1.02
CA GLU A 325 22.18 16.29 0.06
C GLU A 325 21.43 16.23 1.40
N LYS A 326 20.09 16.26 1.37
CA LYS A 326 19.29 16.33 2.60
C LYS A 326 17.87 15.77 2.43
N ASN A 327 17.33 15.29 3.54
CA ASN A 327 15.91 15.02 3.72
C ASN A 327 15.33 16.12 4.63
N THR A 328 14.45 16.96 4.08
CA THR A 328 13.84 18.08 4.84
C THR A 328 12.46 17.67 5.34
N VAL A 329 12.22 17.87 6.63
CA VAL A 329 10.91 17.65 7.26
C VAL A 329 10.14 18.96 7.30
N TYR A 330 9.03 19.03 6.57
CA TYR A 330 8.10 20.16 6.57
C TYR A 330 6.97 19.91 7.54
N LYS A 331 6.77 20.84 8.48
CA LYS A 331 5.59 20.82 9.35
C LYS A 331 4.38 21.32 8.57
N THR A 332 3.37 20.48 8.42
CA THR A 332 2.11 20.85 7.77
C THR A 332 0.95 20.68 8.75
N PRO A 333 -0.22 21.30 8.49
CA PRO A 333 -1.41 21.12 9.34
C PRO A 333 -1.89 19.67 9.45
N VAL A 334 -1.50 18.80 8.50
CA VAL A 334 -1.89 17.38 8.43
C VAL A 334 -0.76 16.44 8.86
N GLY A 335 0.31 16.96 9.46
CA GLY A 335 1.46 16.17 9.91
C GLY A 335 2.78 16.63 9.31
N ASN A 336 3.86 15.97 9.71
CA ASN A 336 5.18 16.23 9.14
C ASN A 336 5.29 15.51 7.78
N THR A 337 5.77 16.21 6.75
CA THR A 337 6.07 15.62 5.44
C THR A 337 7.55 15.67 5.17
N GLU A 338 8.14 14.56 4.77
CA GLU A 338 9.54 14.48 4.39
C GLU A 338 9.73 14.70 2.88
N ARG A 339 10.79 15.42 2.51
CA ARG A 339 11.16 15.63 1.11
C ARG A 339 12.67 15.53 0.94
N LEU A 340 13.10 14.66 0.04
CA LEU A 340 14.48 14.60 -0.43
C LEU A 340 14.75 15.79 -1.35
N GLU A 341 15.79 16.55 -1.05
CA GLU A 341 16.14 17.78 -1.76
C GLU A 341 17.58 17.76 -2.22
N ASN A 342 17.88 18.61 -3.21
CA ASN A 342 19.21 18.79 -3.78
C ASN A 342 19.81 17.46 -4.23
N ARG A 343 19.27 16.92 -5.34
CA ARG A 343 19.79 15.69 -5.93
C ARG A 343 21.25 15.90 -6.37
N ILE A 344 22.15 15.11 -5.80
CA ILE A 344 23.59 15.09 -6.09
C ILE A 344 23.80 14.31 -7.40
N VAL A 345 23.34 13.06 -7.43
CA VAL A 345 23.51 12.17 -8.58
C VAL A 345 22.31 11.23 -8.70
N ALA A 346 21.93 10.90 -9.93
CA ALA A 346 21.07 9.78 -10.26
C ALA A 346 21.77 8.97 -11.35
N THR A 347 22.06 7.71 -11.05
CA THR A 347 22.82 6.81 -11.93
C THR A 347 22.40 5.38 -11.67
N VAL A 348 23.07 4.43 -12.31
CA VAL A 348 22.87 3.00 -12.10
C VAL A 348 24.14 2.32 -11.61
N PHE A 349 23.99 1.19 -10.93
CA PHE A 349 25.13 0.32 -10.61
C PHE A 349 25.68 -0.37 -11.87
N ASP A 350 26.98 -0.63 -11.86
CA ASP A 350 27.68 -1.33 -12.93
C ASP A 350 27.37 -2.84 -12.96
N GLU A 351 28.00 -3.55 -13.90
CA GLU A 351 27.82 -5.01 -14.08
C GLU A 351 28.20 -5.85 -12.86
N LYS A 352 28.97 -5.30 -11.93
CA LYS A 352 29.38 -5.94 -10.67
C LYS A 352 28.49 -5.54 -9.50
N GLY A 353 27.51 -4.66 -9.71
CA GLY A 353 26.68 -4.11 -8.63
C GLY A 353 27.43 -3.07 -7.80
N GLU A 354 28.45 -2.43 -8.37
CA GLU A 354 29.26 -1.41 -7.72
C GLU A 354 28.90 -0.01 -8.24
N LEU A 355 29.08 0.99 -7.38
CA LEU A 355 29.09 2.40 -7.73
C LEU A 355 30.36 3.02 -7.18
N ASN A 356 31.25 3.47 -8.06
CA ASN A 356 32.49 4.17 -7.70
C ASN A 356 32.51 5.52 -8.41
N LEU A 357 32.36 6.62 -7.67
CA LEU A 357 32.40 7.97 -8.24
C LEU A 357 33.03 8.99 -7.28
N THR A 358 33.52 10.09 -7.83
CA THR A 358 33.95 11.26 -7.04
C THR A 358 33.01 12.42 -7.33
N TYR A 359 32.52 13.08 -6.29
CA TYR A 359 31.65 14.25 -6.42
C TYR A 359 32.11 15.39 -5.52
N THR A 360 32.09 16.62 -6.02
CA THR A 360 32.48 17.81 -5.25
C THR A 360 31.27 18.31 -4.45
N LEU A 361 31.34 18.21 -3.12
CA LEU A 361 30.27 18.61 -2.20
C LEU A 361 30.69 19.81 -1.36
N GLY A 362 29.72 20.61 -0.92
CA GLY A 362 29.94 21.66 0.07
C GLY A 362 30.45 21.08 1.39
N ASN A 363 31.39 21.75 2.06
CA ASN A 363 31.98 21.32 3.34
C ASN A 363 30.97 21.17 4.47
N HIS A 364 29.88 21.94 4.42
CA HIS A 364 28.79 21.85 5.38
C HIS A 364 27.96 20.56 5.23
N ILE A 365 28.07 19.85 4.10
CA ILE A 365 27.40 18.57 3.87
C ILE A 365 28.21 17.49 4.59
N GLN A 366 27.73 17.04 5.75
CA GLN A 366 28.37 16.02 6.58
C GLN A 366 27.83 14.61 6.33
N SER A 367 26.63 14.50 5.76
CA SER A 367 25.96 13.26 5.39
C SER A 367 25.24 13.44 4.06
N VAL A 368 24.85 12.34 3.44
CA VAL A 368 23.98 12.32 2.25
C VAL A 368 22.88 11.29 2.43
N TRP A 369 21.78 11.49 1.74
CA TRP A 369 20.70 10.52 1.68
C TRP A 369 20.83 9.66 0.43
N ILE A 370 21.02 8.37 0.62
CA ILE A 370 21.12 7.38 -0.45
C ILE A 370 19.77 6.68 -0.60
N VAL A 371 19.30 6.63 -1.84
CA VAL A 371 18.06 5.96 -2.23
C VAL A 371 18.37 4.90 -3.27
N ILE A 372 18.04 3.65 -2.94
CA ILE A 372 18.13 2.51 -3.86
C ILE A 372 16.73 1.93 -3.99
N PRO A 373 15.96 2.35 -5.02
CA PRO A 373 14.57 1.93 -5.17
C PRO A 373 14.39 0.42 -5.25
N TYR A 374 15.36 -0.30 -5.82
CA TYR A 374 15.32 -1.75 -5.95
C TYR A 374 15.20 -2.47 -4.60
N TYR A 375 15.96 -2.03 -3.60
CA TYR A 375 15.89 -2.57 -2.24
C TYR A 375 14.86 -1.87 -1.36
N ARG A 376 14.12 -0.90 -1.90
CA ARG A 376 13.27 0.03 -1.13
C ARG A 376 14.03 0.68 0.02
N LEU A 377 15.31 0.93 -0.23
CA LEU A 377 16.24 1.38 0.79
C LEU A 377 16.39 2.90 0.68
N ARG A 378 16.18 3.56 1.82
CA ARG A 378 16.48 4.98 2.02
C ARG A 378 17.25 5.09 3.32
N LEU A 379 18.47 5.61 3.25
CA LEU A 379 19.32 5.77 4.42
C LEU A 379 20.12 7.07 4.37
N GLU A 380 20.38 7.63 5.53
CA GLU A 380 21.36 8.69 5.70
C GLU A 380 22.74 8.08 5.96
N VAL A 381 23.75 8.52 5.21
CA VAL A 381 25.13 8.03 5.33
C VAL A 381 26.07 9.19 5.58
N SER A 382 26.81 9.12 6.69
CA SER A 382 27.82 10.11 7.04
C SER A 382 29.03 10.04 6.11
N ILE A 383 29.59 11.19 5.76
CA ILE A 383 30.84 11.31 5.00
C ILE A 383 31.99 11.31 6.02
N SER A 384 32.89 10.32 5.95
CA SER A 384 34.06 10.22 6.82
C SER A 384 35.35 10.33 6.00
N ASN A 385 36.24 11.24 6.37
CA ASN A 385 37.51 11.49 5.66
C ASN A 385 37.35 11.69 4.14
N ASN A 386 36.29 12.38 3.72
CA ASN A 386 35.91 12.56 2.31
C ASN A 386 35.62 11.26 1.56
N ASN A 387 35.20 10.22 2.27
CA ASN A 387 34.73 8.98 1.67
C ASN A 387 33.33 8.62 2.21
N ILE A 388 32.53 8.04 1.34
CA ILE A 388 31.34 7.25 1.67
C ILE A 388 31.67 5.85 1.19
N ASN A 389 31.80 4.91 2.13
CA ASN A 389 31.94 3.50 1.84
C ASN A 389 30.70 2.79 2.37
N LEU A 390 29.93 2.18 1.49
CA LEU A 390 28.71 1.49 1.84
C LEU A 390 28.74 0.08 1.26
N ASN A 391 28.67 -0.91 2.13
CA ASN A 391 28.46 -2.30 1.72
C ASN A 391 27.03 -2.70 2.08
N ILE A 392 26.27 -3.10 1.07
CA ILE A 392 24.87 -3.52 1.19
C ILE A 392 24.83 -5.03 1.00
N GLU A 393 24.67 -5.74 2.12
CA GLU A 393 24.50 -7.18 2.16
C GLU A 393 23.01 -7.52 2.26
N ASN A 394 22.60 -8.63 1.65
CA ASN A 394 21.24 -9.14 1.64
C ASN A 394 20.92 -9.99 2.87
#